data_AF-A0A8H6B5Y3-F1
#
_entry.id   AF-A0A8H6B5Y3-F1
#
_cell.length_a   1.000
_cell.length_b   1.000
_cell.length_c   1.000
_cell.angle_alpha   90.00
_cell.angle_beta   90.00
_cell.angle_gamma   90.00
#
_symmetry.space_group_name_H-M   'P 1'
#
loop_
_entity.id
_entity.type
_entity.pdbx_description
1 polymer ?
#
loop_
_entity_poly.entity_id
_entity_poly.type
_entity_poly.pdbx_seq_one_letter_code
_entity_poly.pdbx_strand_id
1 'polypeptide(L)'
;MIDPDRDCASLQPENNIPLDKWDGKKDDKLVALIPFLEYVATQPVKDVRPILASFKDKKNIPTEFAWREHKLREEWNKQQKVKQENSFLSKILGIPPSLGFQSKMPLDAIREAGQKNYENMHKYLQENGDKMLKEEEQKTKEMLADQKLTLGKIVTEGMPTAEDIAKQQAQAAAAPADASGSKKV
;
A
#
# COMPACT_ATOMS: atom_id res chain seq x y z
N MET A 1 -11.41 4.20 -8.58
CA MET A 1 -12.33 3.05 -8.71
C MET A 1 -12.15 2.47 -10.11
N ILE A 2 -12.28 1.15 -10.25
CA ILE A 2 -12.20 0.47 -11.54
C ILE A 2 -13.46 -0.39 -11.63
N ASP A 3 -14.40 0.02 -12.47
CA ASP A 3 -15.71 -0.64 -12.55
C ASP A 3 -16.20 -0.68 -14.01
N PRO A 4 -16.68 -1.83 -14.51
CA PRO A 4 -17.25 -1.92 -15.83
C PRO A 4 -18.64 -1.28 -15.95
N ASP A 5 -19.35 -1.10 -14.83
CA ASP A 5 -20.63 -0.41 -14.81
C ASP A 5 -20.45 1.09 -14.60
N ARG A 6 -21.09 1.89 -15.46
CA ARG A 6 -21.02 3.35 -15.36
C ARG A 6 -21.89 3.89 -14.24
N ASP A 7 -22.94 3.16 -13.85
CA ASP A 7 -23.89 3.59 -12.83
C ASP A 7 -23.25 3.54 -11.44
N CYS A 8 -22.39 2.54 -11.18
CA CYS A 8 -21.56 2.45 -9.97
C CYS A 8 -20.67 3.69 -9.78
N ALA A 9 -20.23 4.30 -10.88
CA ALA A 9 -19.36 5.47 -10.90
C ALA A 9 -20.10 6.80 -11.13
N SER A 10 -21.43 6.80 -11.14
CA SER A 10 -22.25 7.98 -11.49
C SER A 10 -21.95 9.22 -10.64
N LEU A 11 -21.66 9.03 -9.35
CA LEU A 11 -21.35 10.11 -8.42
C LEU A 11 -19.92 10.64 -8.53
N GLN A 12 -18.99 9.86 -9.08
CA GLN A 12 -17.56 10.20 -9.19
C GLN A 12 -16.93 9.67 -10.49
N PRO A 13 -17.44 10.08 -11.67
CA PRO A 13 -16.96 9.59 -12.96
C PRO A 13 -15.50 9.97 -13.24
N GLU A 14 -15.00 11.03 -12.61
CA GLU A 14 -13.62 11.46 -12.69
C GLU A 14 -12.64 10.47 -12.04
N ASN A 15 -13.09 9.74 -11.01
CA ASN A 15 -12.31 8.74 -10.27
C ASN A 15 -12.45 7.32 -10.83
N ASN A 16 -13.26 7.11 -11.87
CA ASN A 16 -13.48 5.79 -12.46
C ASN A 16 -12.58 5.53 -13.67
N ILE A 17 -12.03 4.33 -13.71
CA ILE A 17 -11.40 3.73 -14.89
C ILE A 17 -12.39 2.68 -15.42
N PRO A 18 -13.15 3.01 -16.48
CA PRO A 18 -14.14 2.09 -17.03
C PRO A 18 -13.45 0.93 -17.74
N LEU A 19 -13.93 -0.29 -17.48
CA LEU A 19 -13.53 -1.50 -18.20
C LEU A 19 -14.72 -2.10 -18.96
N ASP A 20 -14.43 -2.96 -19.92
CA ASP A 20 -15.50 -3.78 -20.51
C ASP A 20 -15.78 -4.97 -19.57
N LYS A 21 -17.04 -5.40 -19.52
CA LYS A 21 -17.43 -6.58 -18.75
C LYS A 21 -16.65 -7.80 -19.26
N TRP A 22 -16.07 -8.55 -18.34
CA TRP A 22 -15.33 -9.76 -18.67
C TRP A 22 -16.30 -10.84 -19.18
N ASP A 23 -15.97 -11.46 -20.31
CA ASP A 23 -16.82 -12.47 -20.97
C ASP A 23 -16.50 -13.91 -20.53
N GLY A 24 -15.62 -14.08 -19.54
CA GLY A 24 -15.18 -15.38 -19.03
C GLY A 24 -14.02 -16.00 -19.82
N LYS A 25 -13.56 -15.38 -20.91
CA LYS A 25 -12.42 -15.88 -21.68
C LYS A 25 -11.10 -15.42 -21.09
N LYS A 26 -10.05 -16.20 -21.27
CA LYS A 26 -8.70 -15.80 -20.87
C LYS A 26 -8.29 -14.52 -21.60
N ASP A 27 -7.98 -13.49 -20.83
CA ASP A 27 -7.37 -12.25 -21.32
C ASP A 27 -6.27 -11.76 -20.36
N ASP A 28 -5.58 -10.69 -20.74
CA ASP A 28 -4.50 -10.04 -20.00
C ASP A 28 -4.83 -8.58 -19.66
N LYS A 29 -6.11 -8.17 -19.77
CA LYS A 29 -6.53 -6.77 -19.61
C LYS A 29 -6.21 -6.19 -18.24
N LEU A 30 -6.41 -7.00 -17.19
CA LEU A 30 -6.08 -6.60 -15.81
C LEU A 30 -4.58 -6.50 -15.59
N VAL A 31 -3.81 -7.39 -16.20
CA VAL A 31 -2.34 -7.36 -16.14
C VAL A 31 -1.81 -6.11 -16.86
N ALA A 32 -2.41 -5.73 -17.98
CA ALA A 32 -2.06 -4.54 -18.73
C ALA A 32 -2.28 -3.22 -17.97
N LEU A 33 -3.13 -3.20 -16.93
CA LEU A 33 -3.32 -2.03 -16.07
C LEU A 33 -2.22 -1.83 -15.03
N ILE A 34 -1.48 -2.90 -14.67
CA ILE A 34 -0.48 -2.87 -13.59
C ILE A 34 0.55 -1.73 -13.79
N PRO A 35 1.16 -1.54 -14.99
CA PRO A 35 2.14 -0.47 -15.19
C PRO A 35 1.62 0.93 -14.86
N PHE A 36 0.38 1.20 -15.23
CA PHE A 36 -0.25 2.49 -14.97
C PHE A 36 -0.52 2.68 -13.47
N LEU A 37 -1.04 1.65 -12.79
CA LEU A 37 -1.33 1.72 -11.36
C LEU A 37 -0.06 1.85 -10.51
N GLU A 38 1.01 1.14 -10.88
CA GLU A 38 2.34 1.29 -10.28
C GLU A 38 2.86 2.72 -10.45
N TYR A 39 2.72 3.30 -11.64
CA TYR A 39 3.10 4.68 -11.89
C TYR A 39 2.35 5.65 -10.99
N VAL A 40 1.01 5.55 -10.93
CA VAL A 40 0.18 6.43 -10.10
C VAL A 40 0.52 6.32 -8.61
N ALA A 41 0.75 5.09 -8.12
CA ALA A 41 1.09 4.84 -6.72
C ALA A 41 2.46 5.41 -6.30
N THR A 42 3.38 5.60 -7.25
CA THR A 42 4.71 6.14 -6.98
C THR A 42 4.82 7.64 -7.19
N GLN A 43 3.85 8.27 -7.86
CA GLN A 43 3.86 9.72 -8.02
C GLN A 43 3.52 10.39 -6.68
N PRO A 44 4.30 11.39 -6.23
CA PRO A 44 4.02 12.14 -5.01
C PRO A 44 2.91 13.18 -5.23
N VAL A 45 1.77 12.73 -5.78
CA VAL A 45 0.60 13.58 -6.04
C VAL A 45 -0.47 13.31 -4.98
N LYS A 46 -1.10 14.38 -4.52
CA LYS A 46 -2.23 14.27 -3.58
C LYS A 46 -3.55 13.93 -4.30
N ASP A 47 -3.64 14.23 -5.59
CA ASP A 47 -4.84 14.04 -6.40
C ASP A 47 -4.48 13.36 -7.72
N VAL A 48 -5.15 12.23 -8.00
CA VAL A 48 -4.95 11.40 -9.19
C VAL A 48 -5.85 11.81 -10.36
N ARG A 49 -6.90 12.61 -10.12
CA ARG A 49 -7.86 13.03 -11.14
C ARG A 49 -7.21 13.79 -12.30
N PRO A 50 -6.24 14.70 -12.09
CA PRO A 50 -5.57 15.37 -13.20
C PRO A 50 -4.78 14.40 -14.09
N ILE A 51 -4.18 13.36 -13.49
CA ILE A 51 -3.47 12.32 -14.24
C ILE A 51 -4.47 11.55 -15.11
N LEU A 52 -5.59 11.10 -14.53
CA LEU A 52 -6.65 10.40 -15.24
C LEU A 52 -7.28 11.25 -16.35
N ALA A 53 -7.45 12.54 -16.12
CA ALA A 53 -7.99 13.49 -17.10
C ALA A 53 -7.02 13.76 -18.27
N SER A 54 -5.72 13.48 -18.11
CA SER A 54 -4.73 13.66 -19.18
C SER A 54 -4.82 12.60 -20.29
N PHE A 55 -5.53 11.49 -20.06
CA PHE A 55 -5.73 10.44 -21.06
C PHE A 55 -6.91 10.78 -21.95
N LYS A 56 -6.79 10.48 -23.24
CA LYS A 56 -7.84 10.82 -24.22
C LYS A 56 -9.10 9.98 -24.00
N ASP A 57 -8.90 8.72 -23.66
CA ASP A 57 -9.96 7.77 -23.36
C ASP A 57 -9.55 6.92 -22.16
N LYS A 58 -10.37 6.96 -21.11
CA LYS A 58 -10.11 6.23 -19.87
C LYS A 58 -10.20 4.71 -20.05
N LYS A 59 -10.92 4.21 -21.05
CA LYS A 59 -10.97 2.77 -21.36
C LYS A 59 -9.65 2.24 -21.91
N ASN A 60 -8.92 3.10 -22.63
CA ASN A 60 -7.68 2.74 -23.34
C ASN A 60 -6.42 3.20 -22.60
N ILE A 61 -6.53 3.46 -21.28
CA ILE A 61 -5.39 3.84 -20.44
C ILE A 61 -4.21 2.87 -20.57
N PRO A 62 -4.38 1.52 -20.50
CA PRO A 62 -3.26 0.60 -20.64
C PRO A 62 -2.44 0.82 -21.92
N THR A 63 -3.13 0.94 -23.06
CA THR A 63 -2.50 1.09 -24.37
C THR A 63 -1.84 2.45 -24.53
N GLU A 64 -2.53 3.53 -24.14
CA GLU A 64 -1.97 4.88 -24.22
C GLU A 64 -0.79 5.04 -23.28
N PHE A 65 -0.87 4.48 -22.07
CA PHE A 65 0.22 4.51 -21.10
C PHE A 65 1.45 3.73 -21.59
N ALA A 66 1.27 2.53 -22.14
CA ALA A 66 2.37 1.75 -22.70
C ALA A 66 3.12 2.53 -23.80
N TRP A 67 2.39 3.26 -24.65
CA TRP A 67 3.00 4.13 -25.65
C TRP A 67 3.76 5.32 -25.03
N ARG A 68 3.20 5.96 -24.01
CA ARG A 68 3.87 7.04 -23.26
C ARG A 68 5.14 6.54 -22.56
N GLU A 69 5.07 5.37 -21.95
CA GLU A 69 6.20 4.70 -21.30
C GLU A 69 7.30 4.37 -22.31
N HIS A 70 6.93 3.85 -23.49
CA HIS A 70 7.89 3.54 -24.55
C HIS A 70 8.68 4.79 -24.98
N LYS A 71 7.98 5.90 -25.21
CA LYS A 71 8.62 7.18 -25.54
C LYS A 71 9.55 7.67 -24.43
N LEU A 72 9.10 7.60 -23.18
CA LEU A 72 9.93 7.98 -22.03
C LEU A 72 11.18 7.10 -21.92
N ARG A 73 11.05 5.80 -22.20
CA ARG A 73 12.16 4.85 -22.22
C ARG A 73 13.14 5.15 -23.35
N GLU A 74 12.66 5.51 -24.54
CA GLU A 74 13.53 5.94 -25.63
C GLU A 74 14.34 7.20 -25.28
N GLU A 75 13.70 8.21 -24.70
CA GLU A 75 14.36 9.45 -24.27
C GLU A 75 15.38 9.18 -23.17
N TRP A 76 15.04 8.37 -22.18
CA TRP A 76 15.97 7.95 -21.15
C TRP A 76 17.18 7.22 -21.73
N ASN A 77 16.95 6.25 -22.63
CA ASN A 77 18.03 5.49 -23.25
C ASN A 77 18.97 6.39 -24.07
N LYS A 78 18.44 7.41 -24.76
CA LYS A 78 19.26 8.42 -25.44
C LYS A 78 20.11 9.21 -24.45
N GLN A 79 19.53 9.68 -23.35
CA GLN A 79 20.27 10.41 -22.31
C GLN A 79 21.33 9.53 -21.63
N GLN A 80 21.04 8.25 -21.42
CA GLN A 80 21.99 7.31 -20.83
C GLN A 80 23.16 7.02 -21.77
N LYS A 81 22.92 6.89 -23.08
CA LYS A 81 24.01 6.75 -24.07
C LYS A 81 24.94 7.96 -24.06
N VAL A 82 24.40 9.18 -24.09
CA VAL A 82 25.22 10.41 -24.00
C VAL A 82 26.01 10.46 -22.69
N LYS A 83 25.40 10.11 -21.56
CA LYS A 83 26.11 10.02 -20.27
C LYS A 83 27.19 8.94 -20.28
N GLN A 84 26.95 7.80 -20.92
CA GLN A 84 27.90 6.71 -21.05
C GLN A 84 29.09 7.09 -21.94
N GLU A 85 28.85 7.81 -23.04
CA GLU A 85 29.89 8.39 -23.91
C GLU A 85 30.76 9.39 -23.14
N ASN A 86 30.14 10.30 -22.38
CA ASN A 86 30.85 11.24 -21.52
C ASN A 86 31.62 10.55 -20.38
N SER A 87 31.06 9.46 -19.82
CA SER A 87 31.74 8.62 -18.82
C SER A 87 32.93 7.87 -19.42
N PHE A 88 32.83 7.42 -20.68
CA PHE A 88 33.95 6.80 -21.40
C PHE A 88 35.10 7.78 -21.64
N LEU A 89 34.81 9.02 -22.06
CA LEU A 89 35.84 10.07 -22.18
C LEU A 89 36.51 10.38 -20.84
N SER A 90 35.74 10.41 -19.75
CA SER A 90 36.27 10.63 -18.39
C SER A 90 37.19 9.49 -17.93
N LYS A 91 36.88 8.23 -18.31
CA LYS A 91 37.76 7.07 -18.07
C LYS A 91 39.07 7.15 -18.84
N ILE A 92 39.05 7.62 -20.09
CA ILE A 92 40.27 7.86 -20.89
C ILE A 92 41.15 8.94 -20.22
N LEU A 93 40.54 9.95 -19.60
CA LEU A 93 41.25 11.00 -18.86
C LEU A 93 41.69 10.59 -17.44
N GLY A 94 41.57 9.31 -17.06
CA GLY A 94 42.04 8.79 -15.78
C GLY A 94 41.19 9.22 -14.57
N ILE A 95 39.98 9.76 -14.80
CA ILE A 95 39.05 10.10 -13.72
C ILE A 95 38.27 8.83 -13.35
N PRO A 96 38.36 8.34 -12.10
CA PRO A 96 37.67 7.11 -11.70
C PRO A 96 36.16 7.32 -11.81
N PRO A 97 35.40 6.37 -12.39
CA PRO A 97 33.96 6.47 -12.44
C PRO A 97 33.41 6.45 -11.02
N SER A 98 32.68 7.49 -10.61
CA SER A 98 31.81 7.40 -9.44
C SER A 98 30.83 6.26 -9.67
N LEU A 99 30.69 5.37 -8.68
CA LEU A 99 30.00 4.08 -8.71
C LEU A 99 28.83 4.03 -9.72
N GLY A 100 29.13 3.58 -10.94
CA GLY A 100 28.18 3.55 -12.05
C GLY A 100 27.26 2.34 -11.91
N PHE A 101 26.25 2.45 -11.04
CA PHE A 101 25.10 1.57 -11.13
C PHE A 101 24.53 1.70 -12.54
N GLN A 102 24.42 0.59 -13.28
CA GLN A 102 23.60 0.54 -14.49
C GLN A 102 22.21 1.00 -14.07
N SER A 103 21.88 2.25 -14.34
CA SER A 103 20.67 2.88 -13.86
C SER A 103 19.52 2.29 -14.67
N LYS A 104 18.93 1.22 -14.14
CA LYS A 104 17.64 0.71 -14.61
C LYS A 104 16.67 1.89 -14.71
N MET A 105 15.76 1.83 -15.67
CA MET A 105 14.68 2.82 -15.73
C MET A 105 14.02 2.89 -14.34
N PRO A 106 13.73 4.09 -13.81
CA PRO A 106 13.11 4.21 -12.50
C PRO A 106 11.84 3.35 -12.33
N LEU A 107 11.02 3.26 -13.38
CA LEU A 107 9.82 2.42 -13.40
C LEU A 107 10.13 0.91 -13.30
N ASP A 108 11.22 0.46 -13.92
CA ASP A 108 11.62 -0.96 -13.86
C ASP A 108 12.11 -1.31 -12.44
N ALA A 109 12.86 -0.40 -11.79
CA ALA A 109 13.30 -0.59 -10.42
C ALA A 109 12.14 -0.66 -9.42
N ILE A 110 11.10 0.17 -9.62
CA ILE A 110 9.87 0.14 -8.83
C ILE A 110 9.14 -1.19 -9.01
N ARG A 111 9.01 -1.67 -10.25
CA ARG A 111 8.34 -2.95 -10.54
C ARG A 111 9.04 -4.12 -9.87
N GLU A 112 10.36 -4.20 -9.98
CA GLU A 112 11.16 -5.25 -9.31
C GLU A 112 10.97 -5.22 -7.78
N ALA A 113 10.97 -4.01 -7.18
CA ALA A 113 10.71 -3.86 -5.76
C ALA A 113 9.30 -4.32 -5.37
N GLY A 114 8.29 -3.98 -6.17
CA GLY A 114 6.91 -4.41 -5.97
C GLY A 114 6.74 -5.94 -6.04
N GLN A 115 7.31 -6.57 -7.06
CA GLN A 115 7.28 -8.03 -7.22
C GLN A 115 7.96 -8.74 -6.06
N LYS A 116 9.15 -8.27 -5.66
CA LYS A 116 9.86 -8.82 -4.52
C LYS A 116 9.08 -8.68 -3.22
N ASN A 117 8.40 -7.56 -3.00
CA ASN A 117 7.54 -7.38 -1.83
C ASN A 117 6.36 -8.36 -1.82
N TYR A 118 5.73 -8.58 -2.98
CA TYR A 118 4.66 -9.57 -3.11
C TYR A 118 5.16 -10.99 -2.82
N GLU A 119 6.28 -11.40 -3.39
CA GLU A 119 6.89 -12.71 -3.14
C GLU A 119 7.21 -12.92 -1.65
N ASN A 120 7.81 -11.90 -1.01
CA ASN A 120 8.12 -11.95 0.42
C ASN A 120 6.86 -12.08 1.27
N MET A 121 5.82 -11.29 0.98
CA MET A 121 4.54 -11.36 1.69
C MET A 121 3.87 -12.72 1.47
N HIS A 122 3.88 -13.22 0.24
CA HIS A 122 3.29 -14.51 -0.09
C HIS A 122 3.99 -15.64 0.67
N LYS A 123 5.32 -15.65 0.67
CA LYS A 123 6.12 -16.60 1.44
C LYS A 123 5.81 -16.52 2.94
N TYR A 124 5.73 -15.29 3.48
CA TYR A 124 5.37 -15.07 4.88
C TYR A 124 3.99 -15.63 5.22
N LEU A 125 2.99 -15.38 4.36
CA LEU A 125 1.62 -15.90 4.54
C LEU A 125 1.56 -17.42 4.42
N GLN A 126 2.32 -18.04 3.51
CA GLN A 126 2.39 -19.49 3.42
C GLN A 126 3.03 -20.12 4.67
N GLU A 127 4.10 -19.51 5.18
CA GLU A 127 4.83 -20.05 6.34
C GLU A 127 4.13 -19.78 7.67
N ASN A 128 3.42 -18.65 7.81
CA ASN A 128 2.86 -18.19 9.08
C ASN A 128 1.33 -18.09 9.10
N GLY A 129 0.64 -18.32 7.97
CA GLY A 129 -0.81 -18.13 7.84
C GLY A 129 -1.62 -18.97 8.83
N ASP A 130 -1.30 -20.26 8.97
CA ASP A 130 -1.99 -21.16 9.92
C ASP A 130 -1.80 -20.73 11.37
N LYS A 131 -0.63 -20.16 11.69
CA LYS A 131 -0.34 -19.64 13.02
C LYS A 131 -1.13 -18.36 13.28
N MET A 132 -1.18 -17.46 12.30
CA MET A 132 -1.96 -16.22 12.38
C MET A 132 -3.45 -16.52 12.56
N LEU A 133 -4.01 -17.48 11.81
CA LEU A 133 -5.41 -17.86 11.93
C LEU A 133 -5.74 -18.39 13.33
N LYS A 134 -4.85 -19.23 13.89
CA LYS A 134 -5.01 -19.74 15.26
C LYS A 134 -4.90 -18.64 16.31
N GLU A 135 -3.96 -17.70 16.15
CA GLU A 135 -3.82 -16.55 17.05
C GLU A 135 -5.04 -15.62 16.98
N GLU A 136 -5.59 -15.39 15.79
CA GLU A 136 -6.83 -14.61 15.62
C GLU A 136 -8.04 -15.34 16.23
N GLU A 137 -8.16 -16.64 16.05
CA GLU A 137 -9.20 -17.44 16.70
C GLU A 137 -9.08 -17.42 18.23
N GLN A 138 -7.87 -17.45 18.77
CA GLN A 138 -7.65 -17.35 20.21
C GLN A 138 -8.01 -15.97 20.73
N LYS A 139 -7.54 -14.90 20.08
CA LYS A 139 -7.89 -13.51 20.46
C LYS A 139 -9.38 -13.25 20.35
N THR A 140 -10.06 -13.77 19.33
CA THR A 140 -11.51 -13.62 19.20
C THR A 140 -12.25 -14.41 20.29
N LYS A 141 -11.79 -15.61 20.65
CA LYS A 141 -12.33 -16.37 21.79
C LYS A 141 -12.10 -15.67 23.12
N GLU A 142 -10.92 -15.11 23.34
CA GLU A 142 -10.60 -14.32 24.53
C GLU A 142 -11.48 -13.06 24.61
N MET A 143 -11.60 -12.30 23.51
CA MET A 143 -12.49 -11.14 23.45
C MET A 143 -13.95 -11.52 23.71
N LEU A 144 -14.42 -12.65 23.16
CA LEU A 144 -15.77 -13.15 23.44
C LEU A 144 -15.92 -13.62 24.89
N ALA A 145 -14.88 -14.21 25.48
CA ALA A 145 -14.88 -14.60 26.89
C ALA A 145 -14.92 -13.37 27.79
N ASP A 146 -14.10 -12.36 27.52
CA ASP A 146 -14.10 -11.08 28.23
C ASP A 146 -15.45 -10.36 28.11
N GLN A 147 -16.04 -10.33 26.92
CA GLN A 147 -17.38 -9.78 26.71
C GLN A 147 -18.43 -10.58 27.52
N LYS A 148 -18.36 -11.91 27.51
CA LYS A 148 -19.28 -12.77 28.29
C LYS A 148 -19.10 -12.61 29.79
N LEU A 149 -17.87 -12.49 30.29
CA LEU A 149 -17.58 -12.23 31.70
C LEU A 149 -18.11 -10.86 32.11
N THR A 150 -17.89 -9.85 31.28
CA THR A 150 -18.42 -8.49 31.47
C THR A 150 -19.95 -8.50 31.54
N LEU A 151 -20.62 -9.17 30.59
CA LEU A 151 -22.07 -9.31 30.58
C LEU A 151 -22.59 -10.13 31.77
N GLY A 152 -21.91 -11.23 32.11
CA GLY A 152 -22.24 -12.06 33.27
C GLY A 152 -22.17 -11.27 34.58
N LYS A 153 -21.15 -10.41 34.73
CA LYS A 153 -21.03 -9.50 35.88
C LYS A 153 -22.19 -8.51 35.93
N ILE A 154 -22.56 -7.90 34.80
CA ILE A 154 -23.71 -6.97 34.72
C ILE A 154 -25.04 -7.66 35.07
N VAL A 155 -25.23 -8.92 34.65
CA VAL A 155 -26.46 -9.67 34.96
C VAL A 155 -26.51 -10.10 36.42
N THR A 156 -25.37 -10.47 37.02
CA THR A 156 -25.31 -11.01 38.39
C THR A 156 -25.28 -9.91 39.46
N GLU A 157 -24.56 -8.82 39.20
CA GLU A 157 -24.37 -7.71 40.14
C GLU A 157 -25.27 -6.50 39.83
N GLY A 158 -25.99 -6.53 38.71
CA GLY A 158 -26.74 -5.37 38.20
C GLY A 158 -25.84 -4.38 37.47
N MET A 159 -26.44 -3.45 36.72
CA MET A 159 -25.65 -2.35 36.12
C MET A 159 -24.98 -1.54 37.26
N PRO A 160 -23.68 -1.18 37.13
CA PRO A 160 -22.99 -0.40 38.15
C PRO A 160 -23.78 0.86 38.48
N THR A 161 -24.12 1.04 39.75
CA THR A 161 -24.85 2.24 40.17
C THR A 161 -23.90 3.44 40.19
N ALA A 162 -24.44 4.65 40.12
CA ALA A 162 -23.63 5.88 40.12
C ALA A 162 -22.71 5.99 41.36
N GLU A 163 -23.12 5.40 42.50
CA GLU A 163 -22.30 5.32 43.71
C GLU A 163 -21.10 4.37 43.57
N ASP A 164 -21.24 3.24 42.87
CA ASP A 164 -20.15 2.29 42.63
C ASP A 164 -19.09 2.86 41.68
N ILE A 165 -19.54 3.60 40.65
CA ILE A 165 -18.67 4.31 39.71
C ILE A 165 -17.91 5.42 40.45
N ALA A 166 -18.59 6.17 41.32
CA ALA A 166 -17.95 7.20 42.14
C ALA A 166 -16.95 6.60 43.15
N LYS A 167 -17.25 5.44 43.75
CA LYS A 167 -16.32 4.70 44.61
C LYS A 167 -15.11 4.16 43.87
N GLN A 168 -15.28 3.61 42.68
CA GLN A 168 -14.17 3.15 41.84
C GLN A 168 -13.27 4.31 41.39
N GLN A 169 -13.86 5.44 41.02
CA GLN A 169 -13.10 6.65 40.67
C GLN A 169 -12.37 7.24 41.89
N ALA A 170 -13.01 7.25 43.07
CA ALA A 170 -12.38 7.70 44.31
C ALA A 170 -11.26 6.75 44.79
N GLN A 171 -11.41 5.43 44.60
CA GLN A 171 -10.38 4.44 44.90
C GLN A 171 -9.20 4.50 43.91
N ALA A 172 -9.47 4.73 42.61
CA ALA A 172 -8.43 4.96 41.62
C ALA A 172 -7.65 6.28 41.87
N ALA A 173 -8.31 7.29 42.43
CA ALA A 173 -7.68 8.55 42.83
C ALA A 173 -6.92 8.48 44.17
N ALA A 174 -7.22 7.49 45.02
CA ALA A 174 -6.59 7.29 46.33
C ALA A 174 -5.42 6.29 46.34
N ALA A 175 -5.20 5.55 45.24
CA ALA A 175 -4.01 4.70 45.09
C ALA A 175 -2.76 5.59 44.95
N PRO A 176 -1.72 5.40 45.78
CA PRO A 176 -0.51 6.21 45.70
C PRO A 176 0.18 5.99 44.37
N ALA A 177 0.47 7.09 43.67
CA ALA A 177 1.39 7.12 42.54
C ALA A 177 2.80 6.77 43.05
N ASP A 178 3.15 5.49 43.06
CA ASP A 178 4.52 5.07 43.37
C ASP A 178 5.39 5.34 42.13
N ALA A 179 6.13 6.44 42.22
CA ALA A 179 7.10 6.89 41.25
C ALA A 179 8.39 6.06 41.37
N SER A 180 8.97 5.62 40.24
CA SER A 180 10.43 5.67 40.06
C SER A 180 10.84 5.48 38.59
N GLY A 181 10.48 6.45 37.75
CA GLY A 181 11.32 6.81 36.61
C GLY A 181 12.53 7.60 37.12
N SER A 182 13.66 6.94 37.38
CA SER A 182 14.95 7.61 37.59
C SER A 182 16.12 6.70 37.24
N LYS A 183 16.66 6.90 36.03
CA LYS A 183 18.11 6.81 35.80
C LYS A 183 18.50 7.61 34.54
N LYS A 184 18.93 8.84 34.78
CA LYS A 184 20.05 9.46 34.06
C LYS A 184 21.33 8.79 34.58
N VAL A 185 22.13 8.20 33.70
CA VAL A 185 23.55 8.53 33.41
C VAL A 185 23.83 7.98 32.02
#